data_AF-A0A2U1S6D2-F1
#
_entry.id   AF-A0A2U1S6D2-F1
#
_cell.length_a   1.000
_cell.length_b   1.000
_cell.length_c   1.000
_cell.angle_alpha   90.00
_cell.angle_beta   90.00
_cell.angle_gamma   90.00
#
_symmetry.space_group_name_H-M   'P 1'
#
loop_
_entity.id
_entity.type
_entity.pdbx_description
1 polymer ?
#
loop_
_entity_poly.entity_id
_entity_poly.type
_entity_poly.pdbx_seq_one_letter_code
_entity_poly.pdbx_strand_id
1 'polypeptide(L)' 'MCDDSEKIETCYLCGKKFDMNKSELAYYRYDKYPICDYCAEFYSFYKEDI' A
#
# COMPACT_ATOMS: atom_id res chain seq x y z
N MET A 1 24.09 -2.82 -8.14
CA MET A 1 22.98 -3.49 -8.84
C MET A 1 21.74 -3.11 -8.05
N CYS A 2 20.91 -2.24 -8.60
CA CYS A 2 19.72 -1.75 -7.91
C CYS A 2 18.72 -2.92 -7.85
N ASP A 3 18.46 -3.40 -6.65
CA ASP A 3 17.51 -4.45 -6.38
C ASP A 3 16.10 -3.85 -6.50
N ASP A 4 15.66 -3.60 -7.74
CA ASP A 4 14.26 -3.35 -8.09
C ASP A 4 13.49 -4.69 -8.00
N SER A 5 13.65 -5.42 -6.90
CA SER A 5 12.85 -6.61 -6.63
C SER A 5 11.41 -6.15 -6.49
N GLU A 6 10.61 -6.40 -7.52
CA GLU A 6 9.18 -6.11 -7.52
C GLU A 6 8.55 -6.81 -6.32
N LYS A 7 8.04 -6.04 -5.37
CA LYS A 7 7.41 -6.59 -4.18
C LYS A 7 5.91 -6.60 -4.39
N ILE A 8 5.44 -7.58 -5.16
CA ILE A 8 4.03 -7.70 -5.51
C ILE A 8 3.22 -8.21 -4.31
N GLU A 9 2.36 -7.35 -3.78
CA GLU A 9 1.47 -7.63 -2.65
C GLU A 9 0.00 -7.51 -3.10
N THR A 10 -0.92 -8.08 -2.32
CA THR A 10 -2.35 -7.99 -2.60
C THR A 10 -3.03 -7.06 -1.61
N CYS A 11 -3.59 -5.95 -2.09
CA CYS A 11 -4.24 -4.97 -1.23
C CYS A 11 -5.38 -5.60 -0.42
N TYR A 12 -5.32 -5.46 0.90
CA TYR A 12 -6.31 -6.02 1.81
C TYR A 12 -7.70 -5.43 1.61
N LEU A 13 -7.81 -4.19 1.14
CA LEU A 13 -9.09 -3.48 0.98
C LEU A 13 -9.77 -3.77 -0.36
N CYS A 14 -9.01 -3.70 -1.48
CA CYS A 14 -9.57 -3.84 -2.82
C CYS A 14 -9.23 -5.15 -3.53
N GLY A 15 -8.37 -5.98 -2.94
CA GLY A 15 -7.95 -7.27 -3.51
C GLY A 15 -7.06 -7.17 -4.76
N LYS A 16 -6.66 -5.95 -5.17
CA LYS A 16 -5.78 -5.75 -6.33
C LYS A 16 -4.33 -6.05 -5.96
N LYS A 17 -3.60 -6.68 -6.89
CA LYS A 17 -2.15 -6.83 -6.79
C LYS A 17 -1.48 -5.50 -7.14
N PHE A 18 -0.49 -5.11 -6.37
CA PHE A 18 0.29 -3.90 -6.59
C PHE A 18 1.74 -4.12 -6.16
N ASP A 19 2.66 -3.32 -6.69
CA ASP A 19 4.07 -3.38 -6.32
C ASP A 19 4.34 -2.42 -5.16
N MET A 20 4.59 -2.99 -3.99
CA MET A 20 4.88 -2.26 -2.77
C MET A 20 6.11 -1.36 -2.87
N ASN A 21 7.10 -1.73 -3.69
CA ASN A 21 8.34 -0.97 -3.83
C ASN A 21 8.21 0.16 -4.85
N LYS A 22 7.26 0.08 -5.78
CA LYS A 22 6.96 1.15 -6.76
C LYS A 22 5.84 2.08 -6.32
N SER A 23 5.08 1.69 -5.31
CA SER A 23 3.98 2.45 -4.76
C SER A 23 4.46 3.44 -3.69
N GLU A 24 4.26 4.75 -3.91
CA GLU A 24 4.73 5.81 -3.00
C GLU A 24 3.91 5.93 -1.71
N LEU A 25 2.62 5.59 -1.76
CA LEU A 25 1.68 5.72 -0.65
C LEU A 25 1.31 4.37 -0.04
N ALA A 26 1.72 3.26 -0.65
CA ALA A 26 1.44 1.93 -0.13
C ALA A 26 2.12 1.73 1.22
N TYR A 27 1.39 1.12 2.14
CA TYR A 27 1.89 0.82 3.48
C TYR A 27 1.25 -0.45 4.02
N TYR A 28 1.87 -1.04 5.04
CA TYR A 28 1.25 -2.11 5.80
C TYR A 28 0.46 -1.54 6.97
N ARG A 29 -0.85 -1.74 6.98
CA ARG A 29 -1.67 -1.45 8.16
C ARG A 29 -1.43 -2.55 9.20
N TYR A 30 -1.14 -2.15 10.43
CA TYR A 30 -0.76 -3.06 11.53
C TYR A 30 0.40 -4.01 11.17
N ASP A 31 1.32 -3.58 10.30
CA ASP A 31 2.46 -4.37 9.79
C ASP A 31 2.08 -5.72 9.12
N LYS A 32 0.80 -5.92 8.81
CA LYS A 32 0.25 -7.20 8.37
C LYS A 32 -0.63 -7.10 7.13
N TYR A 33 -1.30 -5.96 6.94
CA TYR A 33 -2.27 -5.78 5.89
C TYR A 33 -1.76 -4.79 4.84
N PRO A 34 -1.21 -5.25 3.71
CA PRO A 34 -0.73 -4.36 2.65
C PRO A 34 -1.90 -3.56 2.07
N ILE A 35 -1.70 -2.25 1.93
CA ILE A 35 -2.65 -1.30 1.37
C ILE A 35 -2.01 -0.66 0.15
N CYS A 36 -2.66 -0.70 -1.01
CA CYS A 36 -2.16 -0.06 -2.23
C CYS A 36 -2.34 1.47 -2.19
N ASP A 37 -1.63 2.20 -3.05
CA ASP A 37 -1.69 3.67 -3.14
C ASP A 37 -3.12 4.21 -3.21
N TYR A 38 -3.96 3.64 -4.08
CA TYR A 38 -5.35 4.07 -4.26
C TYR A 38 -6.15 4.01 -2.96
N CYS A 39 -6.00 2.91 -2.21
CA CYS A 39 -6.68 2.78 -0.93
C CYS A 39 -5.98 3.60 0.16
N ALA A 40 -4.66 3.73 0.11
CA ALA A 40 -3.93 4.56 1.06
C ALA A 40 -4.36 6.02 0.95
N GLU A 41 -4.45 6.56 -0.27
CA GLU A 41 -4.91 7.92 -0.55
C GLU A 41 -6.37 8.11 -0.12
N PHE A 42 -7.27 7.21 -0.53
CA PHE A 42 -8.69 7.29 -0.18
C PHE A 42 -8.93 7.27 1.34
N TYR A 43 -8.20 6.45 2.07
CA TYR A 43 -8.34 6.34 3.52
C TYR A 43 -7.47 7.33 4.31
N SER A 44 -6.45 7.95 3.70
CA SER A 44 -5.65 9.01 4.33
C SER A 44 -6.47 10.28 4.57
N PHE A 45 -7.46 10.57 3.72
CA PHE A 45 -8.44 11.65 3.97
C PHE A 45 -9.22 11.50 5.27
N TYR A 46 -9.32 10.29 5.82
CA TYR A 46 -10.00 10.03 7.10
C TYR A 46 -9.07 9.96 8.30
N LYS A 47 -7.76 10.19 8.12
CA LYS A 47 -6.75 10.16 9.21
C LYS A 47 -6.43 11.52 9.81
N GLU A 48 -6.94 12.63 9.26
CA GLU A 48 -6.71 13.98 9.81
C GLU A 48 -7.47 14.29 11.12
N ASP A 49 -8.27 13.34 11.65
CA ASP A 49 -9.15 13.56 12.82
C ASP A 49 -9.05 12.50 13.94
N ILE A 50 -7.87 11.91 14.20
CA ILE A 50 -7.61 11.13 15.44
C ILE A 50 -6.38 11.65 16.18
#